data_AF-A0A819DN17-F1
#
_entry.id   AF-A0A819DN17-F1
#
_cell.length_a   1.000
_cell.length_b   1.000
_cell.length_c   1.000
_cell.angle_alpha   90.00
_cell.angle_beta   90.00
_cell.angle_gamma   90.00
#
_symmetry.space_group_name_H-M   'P 1'
#
loop_
_entity.id
_entity.type
_entity.pdbx_description
1 polymer ?
#
loop_
_entity_poly.entity_id
_entity_poly.type
_entity_poly.pdbx_seq_one_letter_code
_entity_poly.pdbx_strand_id
1 'polypeptide(L)'
;MEQLNLPVRLRVLSSGIKSFELTNHNEEKDLKEITNQVESAKSMCADQLANLIGIPVIVARERLIAAETNGLLCRDDSIEGLRFYPNLF
;
A
#
# COMPACT_ATOMS: atom_id res chain seq x y z
N MET A 1 2.72 -15.62 -19.60
CA MET A 1 1.97 -15.92 -18.36
C MET A 1 0.47 -15.71 -18.55
N GLU A 2 0.00 -14.62 -19.16
CA GLU A 2 -1.44 -14.48 -19.51
C GLU A 2 -1.94 -15.60 -20.43
N GLN A 3 -1.08 -16.10 -21.34
CA GLN A 3 -1.39 -17.24 -22.20
C GLN A 3 -1.58 -18.58 -21.47
N LEU A 4 -1.19 -18.68 -20.19
CA LEU A 4 -1.28 -19.90 -19.39
C LEU A 4 -2.53 -19.93 -18.47
N ASN A 5 -3.37 -18.88 -18.53
CA ASN A 5 -4.59 -18.73 -17.72
C ASN A 5 -4.39 -19.03 -16.22
N LEU A 6 -3.24 -18.61 -15.68
CA LEU A 6 -2.89 -18.80 -14.28
C LEU A 6 -3.64 -17.77 -13.41
N PRO A 7 -3.98 -18.10 -12.15
CA PRO A 7 -4.65 -17.18 -11.23
C PRO A 7 -3.71 -16.09 -10.67
N VAL A 8 -2.60 -15.80 -11.35
CA VAL A 8 -1.59 -14.82 -10.96
C VAL A 8 -1.19 -13.96 -12.15
N ARG A 9 -0.91 -12.69 -11.92
CA ARG A 9 -0.39 -11.74 -12.91
C ARG A 9 0.83 -11.01 -12.39
N LEU A 10 1.71 -10.64 -13.32
CA LEU A 10 2.83 -9.76 -13.05
C LEU A 10 2.31 -8.31 -13.04
N ARG A 11 2.49 -7.62 -11.92
CA ARG A 11 2.23 -6.19 -11.77
C ARG A 11 3.55 -5.44 -11.74
N VAL A 12 3.58 -4.28 -12.38
CA VAL A 12 4.67 -3.31 -12.25
C VAL A 12 4.12 -2.14 -11.43
N LEU A 13 4.74 -1.90 -10.28
CA LEU A 13 4.38 -0.81 -9.37
C LEU A 13 4.92 0.53 -9.90
N SER A 14 4.45 1.64 -9.34
CA SER A 14 4.86 2.99 -9.78
C SER A 14 6.35 3.25 -9.58
N SER A 15 6.98 2.60 -8.59
CA SER A 15 8.45 2.61 -8.43
C SER A 15 9.23 1.78 -9.47
N GLY A 16 8.55 1.05 -10.36
CA GLY A 16 9.16 0.14 -11.32
C GLY A 16 9.43 -1.26 -10.76
N ILE A 17 9.09 -1.52 -9.51
CA ILE A 17 9.17 -2.85 -8.89
C ILE A 17 8.19 -3.80 -9.57
N LYS A 18 8.63 -5.04 -9.79
CA LYS A 18 7.81 -6.11 -10.33
C LYS A 18 7.35 -7.03 -9.21
N SER A 19 6.04 -7.19 -9.05
CA SER A 19 5.43 -8.07 -8.07
C SER A 19 4.44 -9.02 -8.73
N PHE A 20 4.17 -10.16 -8.08
CA PHE A 20 3.07 -11.03 -8.46
C PHE A 20 1.86 -10.77 -7.58
N GLU A 21 0.68 -10.80 -8.17
CA GLU A 21 -0.59 -10.73 -7.45
C GLU A 21 -1.60 -11.67 -8.06
N LEU A 22 -2.63 -12.02 -7.29
CA LEU A 22 -3.73 -12.84 -7.80
C LEU A 22 -4.55 -12.05 -8.83
N THR A 23 -5.11 -12.73 -9.83
CA THR A 23 -5.94 -12.08 -10.86
C THR A 23 -7.25 -11.51 -10.30
N ASN A 24 -7.71 -12.02 -9.16
CA ASN A 24 -8.88 -11.52 -8.42
C ASN A 24 -8.53 -10.48 -7.35
N HIS A 25 -7.29 -9.97 -7.33
CA HIS A 25 -6.88 -8.91 -6.43
C HIS A 25 -7.70 -7.63 -6.68
N ASN A 26 -8.26 -7.06 -5.61
CA ASN A 26 -9.05 -5.85 -5.66
C ASN A 26 -8.29 -4.72 -4.96
N GLU A 27 -7.71 -3.83 -5.77
CA GLU A 27 -6.91 -2.71 -5.28
C GLU A 27 -7.73 -1.71 -4.44
N GLU A 28 -8.98 -1.44 -4.80
CA GLU A 28 -9.85 -0.53 -4.04
C GLU A 28 -10.13 -1.07 -2.63
N LYS A 29 -10.35 -2.38 -2.52
CA LYS A 29 -10.54 -3.05 -1.23
C LYS A 29 -9.29 -2.94 -0.36
N ASP A 30 -8.12 -3.22 -0.95
CA ASP A 30 -6.84 -3.12 -0.26
C ASP A 30 -6.57 -1.69 0.24
N LEU A 31 -6.83 -0.68 -0.60
CA LEU A 31 -6.68 0.73 -0.23
C LEU A 31 -7.59 1.12 0.95
N LYS A 32 -8.84 0.66 0.93
CA LYS A 32 -9.79 0.89 2.03
C LYS A 32 -9.33 0.23 3.33
N GLU A 33 -8.87 -1.02 3.27
CA GLU A 33 -8.35 -1.71 4.44
C GLU A 33 -7.15 -0.98 5.04
N ILE A 34 -6.21 -0.52 4.21
CA ILE A 34 -5.02 0.21 4.66
C ILE A 34 -5.39 1.57 5.26
N THR A 35 -6.32 2.29 4.64
CA THR A 35 -6.81 3.57 5.17
C THR A 35 -7.41 3.37 6.56
N ASN A 36 -8.24 2.33 6.75
CA ASN A 36 -8.80 1.99 8.06
C ASN A 36 -7.72 1.68 9.10
N GLN A 37 -6.63 0.98 8.72
CA GLN A 37 -5.51 0.70 9.63
C GLN A 37 -4.80 1.98 10.07
N VAL A 38 -4.57 2.91 9.13
CA VAL A 38 -3.94 4.20 9.42
C VAL A 38 -4.85 5.07 10.29
N GLU A 39 -6.16 5.09 10.02
CA GLU A 39 -7.15 5.79 10.85
C GLU A 39 -7.20 5.24 12.27
N SER A 40 -7.25 3.91 12.42
CA SER A 40 -7.27 3.26 13.73
C SER A 40 -6.00 3.54 14.54
N ALA A 41 -4.84 3.56 13.89
CA ALA A 41 -3.56 3.88 14.50
C ALA A 41 -3.30 5.41 14.62
N LYS A 42 -4.19 6.26 14.08
CA LYS A 42 -4.02 7.70 13.81
C LYS A 42 -2.90 8.06 12.83
N SER A 43 -1.87 7.22 12.72
CA SER A 43 -0.77 7.36 11.78
C SER A 43 -0.03 6.04 11.62
N MET A 44 0.70 5.87 10.51
CA MET A 44 1.51 4.67 10.31
C MET A 44 2.71 4.93 9.40
N CYS A 45 3.84 4.29 9.68
CA CYS A 45 4.98 4.18 8.75
C CYS A 45 5.00 2.81 8.05
N ALA A 46 5.78 2.68 6.98
CA ALA A 46 5.74 1.49 6.11
C ALA A 46 6.13 0.19 6.83
N ASP A 47 7.10 0.26 7.74
CA ASP A 47 7.53 -0.84 8.60
C ASP A 47 6.43 -1.27 9.60
N GLN A 48 5.68 -0.33 10.17
CA GLN A 48 4.53 -0.63 11.02
C GLN A 48 3.45 -1.40 10.25
N LEU A 49 3.09 -0.93 9.05
CA LEU A 49 2.11 -1.61 8.20
C LEU A 49 2.59 -3.00 7.75
N ALA A 50 3.87 -3.10 7.36
CA ALA A 50 4.49 -4.35 6.95
C ALA A 50 4.43 -5.41 8.04
N ASN A 51 4.77 -5.03 9.27
CA ASN A 51 4.71 -5.93 10.43
C ASN A 51 3.27 -6.31 10.78
N LEU A 52 2.31 -5.39 10.65
CA LEU A 52 0.91 -5.64 10.94
C LEU A 52 0.26 -6.65 9.98
N ILE A 53 0.53 -6.52 8.68
CA ILE A 53 -0.14 -7.31 7.62
C ILE A 53 0.71 -8.53 7.21
N GLY A 54 2.01 -8.54 7.52
CA GLY A 54 2.92 -9.62 7.15
C GLY A 54 3.35 -9.56 5.69
N ILE A 55 3.66 -8.36 5.20
CA ILE A 55 4.14 -8.13 3.82
C ILE A 55 5.51 -7.47 3.81
N PRO A 56 6.29 -7.56 2.72
CA PRO A 56 7.55 -6.84 2.62
C PRO A 56 7.36 -5.33 2.77
N VAL A 57 8.28 -4.67 3.50
CA VAL A 57 8.24 -3.22 3.77
C VAL A 57 8.10 -2.38 2.50
N ILE A 58 8.75 -2.82 1.42
CA ILE A 58 8.67 -2.15 0.13
C ILE A 58 7.24 -2.17 -0.44
N VAL A 59 6.51 -3.28 -0.33
CA VAL A 59 5.11 -3.40 -0.78
C VAL A 59 4.19 -2.59 0.12
N ALA A 60 4.43 -2.59 1.43
CA ALA A 60 3.68 -1.76 2.37
C ALA A 60 3.81 -0.27 2.03
N ARG A 61 5.03 0.20 1.72
CA ARG A 61 5.28 1.57 1.29
C ARG A 61 4.51 1.92 0.01
N GLU A 62 4.56 1.05 -0.99
CA GLU A 62 3.85 1.25 -2.26
C GLU A 62 2.34 1.39 -2.06
N ARG A 63 1.77 0.59 -1.17
CA ARG A 63 0.34 0.67 -0.86
C ARG A 63 -0.03 1.96 -0.12
N LEU A 64 0.81 2.44 0.81
CA LEU A 64 0.62 3.73 1.48
C LEU A 64 0.70 4.90 0.49
N ILE A 65 1.67 4.87 -0.42
CA ILE A 65 1.81 5.87 -1.50
C ILE A 65 0.61 5.80 -2.47
N ALA A 66 0.09 4.61 -2.76
CA ALA A 66 -1.11 4.46 -3.57
C ALA A 66 -2.33 5.08 -2.87
N ALA A 67 -2.51 4.89 -1.57
CA ALA A 67 -3.57 5.53 -0.81
C ALA A 67 -3.42 7.06 -0.75
N GLU A 68 -2.19 7.56 -0.60
CA GLU A 68 -1.86 8.99 -0.72
C GLU A 68 -2.24 9.54 -2.11
N THR A 69 -1.87 8.85 -3.19
CA THR A 69 -2.14 9.27 -4.57
C THR A 69 -3.65 9.33 -4.86
N ASN A 70 -4.45 8.48 -4.19
CA ASN A 70 -5.90 8.50 -4.26
C ASN A 70 -6.54 9.53 -3.31
N GLY A 71 -5.75 10.33 -2.59
CA GLY A 71 -6.22 11.38 -1.68
C GLY A 71 -6.80 10.85 -0.36
N LEU A 72 -6.64 9.56 -0.05
CA LEU A 72 -7.16 8.95 1.17
C LEU A 72 -6.24 9.23 2.38
N LEU A 73 -4.94 9.30 2.13
CA LEU A 73 -3.92 9.59 3.13
C LEU A 73 -3.13 10.84 2.74
N CYS A 74 -2.52 11.48 3.72
CA CYS A 74 -1.46 12.46 3.53
C CYS A 74 -0.19 11.97 4.24
N ARG A 75 0.95 12.58 3.91
CA ARG A 75 2.24 12.21 4.51
C ARG A 75 2.92 13.39 5.18
N ASP A 76 3.63 13.08 6.25
CA ASP A 76 4.64 13.91 6.87
C ASP A 76 6.01 13.29 6.57
N ASP A 77 6.91 14.09 6.00
CA ASP A 77 8.29 13.71 5.70
C ASP A 77 9.21 14.58 6.55
N SER A 78 9.66 14.02 7.66
CA SER A 78 10.46 14.72 8.67
C SER A 78 11.75 13.97 8.99
N ILE A 79 12.55 14.52 9.90
CA ILE A 79 13.79 13.89 10.38
C ILE A 79 13.50 12.54 11.07
N GLU A 80 12.29 12.39 11.63
CA GLU A 80 11.84 11.13 12.24
C GLU A 80 11.46 10.07 11.19
N GLY A 81 11.37 10.45 9.92
CA GLY A 81 11.07 9.61 8.79
C GLY A 81 9.72 9.90 8.15
N LEU A 82 9.36 9.04 7.21
CA LEU A 82 8.13 9.15 6.43
C LEU A 82 6.95 8.49 7.18
N ARG A 83 5.94 9.28 7.51
CA ARG A 83 4.73 8.83 8.22
C ARG A 83 3.47 9.23 7.46
N PHE A 84 2.49 8.35 7.44
CA PHE A 84 1.20 8.55 6.78
C PHE A 84 0.09 8.78 7.80
N TYR A 85 -0.85 9.66 7.46
CA TYR A 85 -1.99 10.07 8.28
C TYR A 85 -3.28 10.04 7.44
N PRO A 86 -4.46 9.91 8.07
CA PRO A 86 -5.72 10.12 7.38
C PRO A 86 -5.76 11.52 6.76
N ASN A 87 -6.20 11.62 5.51
CA ASN A 87 -6.32 12.92 4.86
C ASN A 87 -7.57 13.65 5.40
N LEU A 88 -7.36 14.81 6.02
CA LEU A 88 -8.42 15.65 6.60
C LEU A 88 -8.64 16.97 5.83
N PHE A 89 -8.07 17.10 4.62
CA PHE A 89 -8.05 18.32 3.80
C PHE A 89 -8.84 18.16 2.49
#